data_AF-A0A7X6MRL7-F1
#
_entry.id   AF-A0A7X6MRL7-F1
#
_cell.length_a   1.000
_cell.length_b   1.000
_cell.length_c   1.000
_cell.angle_alpha   90.00
_cell.angle_beta   90.00
_cell.angle_gamma   90.00
#
_symmetry.space_group_name_H-M   'P 1'
#
loop_
_entity.id
_entity.type
_entity.pdbx_description
1 polymer ?
#
loop_
_entity_poly.entity_id
_entity_poly.type
_entity_poly.pdbx_seq_one_letter_code
_entity_poly.pdbx_strand_id
1 'polypeptide(L)'
;MNYLDVVGKRIRDRVPRSEIPNERDTDLLFRIYAVLLLAKGLQVTTEDVHNAWVAWMSEIDPTHASLIPFGDLDASTAADDEPYVVAIKSVVADEETHK
;
A
#
# COMPACT_ATOMS: atom_id res chain seq x y z
N MET A 1 17.85 3.39 7.12
CA MET A 1 16.97 4.36 6.47
C MET A 1 17.54 4.69 5.09
N ASN A 2 16.83 4.32 4.03
CA ASN A 2 17.15 4.56 2.63
C ASN A 2 16.03 5.38 1.95
N TYR A 3 16.11 5.58 0.64
CA TYR A 3 15.11 6.39 -0.09
C TYR A 3 13.71 5.76 -0.10
N LEU A 4 13.57 4.42 -0.06
CA LEU A 4 12.29 3.75 0.05
C LEU A 4 11.65 3.98 1.42
N ASP A 5 12.44 4.07 2.50
CA ASP A 5 11.92 4.45 3.82
C ASP A 5 11.32 5.87 3.80
N VAL A 6 11.98 6.80 3.11
CA VAL A 6 11.51 8.19 2.98
C VAL A 6 10.21 8.26 2.18
N VAL A 7 10.14 7.58 1.03
CA VAL A 7 8.93 7.52 0.20
C VAL A 7 7.80 6.79 0.95
N GLY A 8 8.10 5.65 1.57
CA GLY A 8 7.14 4.87 2.36
C GLY A 8 6.54 5.68 3.51
N LYS A 9 7.36 6.47 4.21
CA LYS A 9 6.85 7.40 5.24
C LYS A 9 5.91 8.45 4.66
N ARG A 10 6.23 9.03 3.49
CA ARG A 10 5.35 10.01 2.84
C ARG A 10 4.00 9.40 2.45
N ILE A 11 3.99 8.15 1.98
CA ILE A 11 2.76 7.41 1.70
C ILE A 11 1.98 7.20 3.00
N ARG A 12 2.65 6.72 4.06
CA ARG A 12 2.05 6.50 5.38
C ARG A 12 1.39 7.76 5.95
N ASP A 13 2.04 8.91 5.80
CA ASP A 13 1.52 10.20 6.28
C ASP A 13 0.25 10.65 5.52
N ARG A 14 -0.09 10.02 4.38
CA ARG A 14 -1.31 10.28 3.58
C ARG A 14 -2.44 9.29 3.85
N VAL A 15 -2.19 8.19 4.56
CA VAL A 15 -3.22 7.20 4.93
C VAL A 15 -3.87 7.61 6.25
N PRO A 16 -5.21 7.61 6.37
CA PRO A 16 -5.85 7.84 7.66
C PRO A 16 -5.40 6.80 8.68
N ARG A 17 -5.08 7.22 9.90
CA ARG A 17 -4.51 6.33 10.93
C ARG A 17 -5.42 5.15 11.29
N SER A 18 -6.74 5.29 11.12
CA SER A 18 -7.72 4.21 11.35
C SER A 18 -7.61 3.07 10.35
N GLU A 19 -7.10 3.34 9.15
CA GLU A 19 -6.96 2.35 8.06
C GLU A 19 -5.63 1.58 8.13
N ILE A 20 -4.64 2.11 8.88
CA ILE A 20 -3.33 1.49 8.98
C ILE A 20 -3.45 0.22 9.84
N PRO A 21 -2.92 -0.94 9.37
CA PRO A 21 -3.06 -2.19 10.10
C PRO A 21 -2.33 -2.10 11.45
N ASN A 22 -2.88 -2.73 12.49
CA ASN A 22 -2.32 -2.70 13.85
C ASN A 22 -1.23 -3.75 14.07
N GLU A 23 -0.97 -4.57 13.07
CA GLU A 23 0.04 -5.62 13.04
C GLU A 23 1.46 -5.03 13.11
N ARG A 24 2.42 -5.89 13.43
CA ARG A 24 3.82 -5.50 13.55
C ARG A 24 4.42 -5.20 12.18
N ASP A 25 5.42 -4.34 12.16
CA ASP A 25 6.26 -4.03 10.99
C ASP A 25 5.48 -3.54 9.75
N THR A 26 4.54 -2.63 9.97
CA THR A 26 3.92 -1.84 8.88
C THR A 26 4.96 -1.03 8.09
N ASP A 27 6.16 -0.81 8.64
CA ASP A 27 7.25 -0.14 7.92
C ASP A 27 7.70 -0.95 6.69
N LEU A 28 7.72 -2.29 6.77
CA LEU A 28 7.96 -3.14 5.60
C LEU A 28 6.86 -2.98 4.54
N LEU A 29 5.59 -2.96 4.94
CA LEU A 29 4.46 -2.74 4.03
C LEU A 29 4.63 -1.42 3.25
N PHE A 30 4.93 -0.33 3.95
CA PHE A 30 5.12 0.97 3.31
C PHE A 30 6.37 1.04 2.43
N ARG A 31 7.41 0.24 2.68
CA ARG A 31 8.54 0.07 1.73
C ARG A 31 8.09 -0.63 0.45
N ILE A 32 7.23 -1.63 0.53
CA ILE A 32 6.69 -2.32 -0.66
C ILE A 32 5.83 -1.33 -1.46
N TYR A 33 5.00 -0.54 -0.81
CA TYR A 33 4.22 0.52 -1.47
C TYR A 33 5.11 1.62 -2.08
N ALA A 34 6.25 1.94 -1.48
CA ALA A 34 7.23 2.82 -2.11
C ALA A 34 7.78 2.25 -3.43
N VAL A 35 7.97 0.93 -3.52
CA VAL A 35 8.35 0.27 -4.77
C VAL A 35 7.23 0.38 -5.81
N LEU A 36 5.96 0.15 -5.43
CA LEU A 36 4.82 0.33 -6.33
C LEU A 36 4.73 1.76 -6.88
N LEU A 37 4.91 2.76 -6.01
CA LEU A 37 4.95 4.16 -6.40
C LEU A 37 6.00 4.40 -7.48
N LEU A 38 7.22 3.91 -7.29
CA LEU A 38 8.32 4.15 -8.23
C LEU A 38 8.17 3.37 -9.54
N ALA A 39 7.55 2.19 -9.49
CA ALA A 39 7.36 1.34 -10.66
C ALA A 39 6.17 1.77 -11.53
N LYS A 40 5.07 2.21 -10.90
CA LYS A 40 3.79 2.44 -11.59
C LYS A 40 3.25 3.87 -11.45
N GLY A 41 3.68 4.63 -10.45
CA GLY A 41 3.25 6.01 -10.23
C GLY A 41 1.72 6.14 -10.18
N LEU A 42 1.16 6.98 -11.04
CA LEU A 42 -0.29 7.20 -11.15
C LEU A 42 -1.07 5.99 -11.69
N GLN A 43 -0.41 4.97 -12.23
CA GLN A 43 -1.04 3.76 -12.77
C GLN A 43 -1.25 2.65 -11.72
N VAL A 44 -0.92 2.90 -10.45
CA VAL A 44 -1.22 1.95 -9.36
C VAL A 44 -2.73 1.72 -9.26
N THR A 45 -3.12 0.45 -9.15
CA THR A 45 -4.51 0.00 -8.94
C THR A 45 -4.70 -0.58 -7.53
N THR A 46 -5.95 -0.81 -7.14
CA THR A 46 -6.30 -1.54 -5.91
C THR A 46 -5.73 -2.96 -5.93
N GLU A 47 -5.78 -3.65 -7.08
CA GLU A 47 -5.19 -4.99 -7.22
C GLU A 47 -3.66 -5.00 -7.01
N ASP A 48 -2.94 -3.95 -7.45
CA ASP A 48 -1.49 -3.85 -7.15
C ASP A 48 -1.22 -3.73 -5.65
N VAL A 49 -2.02 -2.90 -4.96
CA VAL A 49 -1.94 -2.70 -3.51
C VAL A 49 -2.25 -4.00 -2.79
N HIS A 50 -3.33 -4.68 -3.16
CA HIS A 50 -3.73 -5.96 -2.59
C HIS A 50 -2.63 -7.00 -2.75
N ASN A 51 -2.08 -7.17 -3.95
CA ASN A 51 -1.00 -8.12 -4.19
C ASN A 51 0.25 -7.84 -3.33
N ALA A 52 0.59 -6.55 -3.15
CA ALA A 52 1.68 -6.15 -2.28
C ALA A 52 1.36 -6.41 -0.79
N TRP A 53 0.13 -6.14 -0.36
CA TRP A 53 -0.33 -6.43 0.99
C TRP A 53 -0.35 -7.93 1.27
N VAL A 54 -0.83 -8.76 0.34
CA VAL A 54 -0.81 -10.24 0.43
C VAL A 54 0.61 -10.74 0.62
N ALA A 55 1.58 -10.21 -0.13
CA ALA A 55 2.98 -10.60 0.01
C ALA A 55 3.54 -10.28 1.40
N TRP A 56 3.17 -9.13 1.97
CA TRP A 56 3.55 -8.76 3.34
C TRP A 56 2.79 -9.58 4.40
N MET A 57 1.47 -9.70 4.29
CA MET A 57 0.62 -10.40 5.25
C MET A 57 0.95 -11.90 5.30
N SER A 58 1.38 -12.51 4.20
CA SER A 58 1.82 -13.91 4.18
C SER A 58 2.97 -14.21 5.16
N GLU A 59 3.82 -13.22 5.46
CA GLU A 59 4.90 -13.34 6.45
C GLU A 59 4.44 -13.06 7.89
N ILE A 60 3.30 -12.38 8.05
CA ILE A 60 2.74 -11.98 9.35
C ILE A 60 1.72 -13.01 9.85
N ASP A 61 0.71 -13.30 9.04
CA ASP A 61 -0.32 -14.31 9.24
C ASP A 61 -0.64 -15.02 7.91
N PRO A 62 0.04 -16.14 7.60
CA PRO A 62 -0.20 -16.92 6.38
C PRO A 62 -1.59 -17.58 6.33
N THR A 63 -2.39 -17.47 7.38
CA THR A 63 -3.75 -18.03 7.44
C THR A 63 -4.84 -16.98 7.27
N HIS A 64 -4.47 -15.71 7.05
CA HIS A 64 -5.41 -14.61 6.90
C HIS A 64 -6.37 -14.85 5.72
N ALA A 65 -7.68 -14.69 5.95
CA ALA A 65 -8.73 -15.07 5.00
C ALA A 65 -8.64 -14.32 3.65
N SER A 66 -8.14 -13.08 3.67
CA SER A 66 -7.97 -12.25 2.47
C SER A 66 -6.72 -12.58 1.64
N LEU A 67 -5.96 -13.63 1.96
CA LEU A 67 -4.84 -14.12 1.13
C LEU A 67 -5.34 -14.90 -0.09
N ILE A 68 -6.18 -14.26 -0.89
CA ILE A 68 -6.78 -14.78 -2.13
C ILE A 68 -6.65 -13.73 -3.25
N PRO A 69 -6.83 -14.09 -4.53
CA PRO A 69 -6.79 -13.11 -5.62
C PRO A 69 -7.78 -11.96 -5.43
N PHE A 70 -7.41 -10.75 -5.84
CA PHE A 70 -8.24 -9.55 -5.67
C PHE A 70 -9.66 -9.71 -6.26
N GLY A 71 -9.77 -10.36 -7.42
CA GLY A 71 -11.06 -10.63 -8.07
C GLY A 71 -11.98 -11.59 -7.31
N ASP A 72 -11.47 -12.30 -6.31
CA ASP A 72 -12.22 -13.24 -5.47
C ASP A 72 -12.63 -12.62 -4.12
N LEU A 73 -12.22 -11.38 -3.82
CA LEU A 73 -12.65 -10.64 -2.63
C LEU A 73 -14.10 -10.17 -2.76
N ASP A 74 -14.78 -10.03 -1.61
CA ASP A 74 -16.00 -9.24 -1.59
C ASP A 74 -15.70 -7.73 -1.72
N ALA A 75 -16.71 -6.97 -2.14
CA ALA A 75 -16.55 -5.56 -2.44
C ALA A 75 -16.16 -4.70 -1.21
N SER A 76 -16.49 -5.15 0.01
CA SER A 76 -16.11 -4.42 1.22
C SER A 76 -14.63 -4.61 1.48
N THR A 77 -14.13 -5.86 1.45
CA THR A 77 -12.70 -6.13 1.66
C THR A 77 -11.84 -5.51 0.56
N ALA A 78 -12.28 -5.57 -0.70
CA ALA A 78 -11.56 -4.91 -1.80
C ALA A 78 -11.49 -3.38 -1.66
N ALA A 79 -12.43 -2.75 -0.94
CA ALA A 79 -12.44 -1.31 -0.71
C ALA A 79 -11.39 -0.87 0.33
N ASP A 80 -10.90 -1.78 1.18
CA ASP A 80 -9.89 -1.49 2.20
C ASP A 80 -8.52 -1.12 1.57
N ASP A 81 -8.29 -1.48 0.30
CA ASP A 81 -7.09 -1.12 -0.46
C ASP A 81 -7.12 0.32 -1.02
N GLU A 82 -8.30 0.91 -1.20
CA GLU A 82 -8.48 2.21 -1.86
C GLU A 82 -7.74 3.37 -1.17
N PRO A 83 -7.76 3.51 0.18
CA PRO A 83 -7.01 4.56 0.86
C PRO A 83 -5.50 4.55 0.53
N TYR A 84 -4.92 3.38 0.29
CA TYR A 84 -3.51 3.25 -0.05
C TYR A 84 -3.23 3.64 -1.50
N VAL A 85 -4.11 3.29 -2.44
CA VAL A 85 -4.04 3.77 -3.82
C VAL A 85 -4.06 5.30 -3.86
N VAL A 86 -5.00 5.90 -3.13
CA VAL A 86 -5.14 7.37 -3.01
C VAL A 86 -3.88 7.97 -2.42
N ALA A 87 -3.33 7.39 -1.34
CA ALA A 87 -2.12 7.86 -0.69
C ALA A 87 -0.90 7.82 -1.64
N ILE A 88 -0.70 6.70 -2.35
CA ILE A 88 0.39 6.55 -3.33
C ILE A 88 0.29 7.61 -4.42
N LYS A 89 -0.89 7.74 -5.06
CA LYS A 89 -1.10 8.72 -6.14
C LYS A 89 -0.94 10.16 -5.67
N SER A 90 -1.35 10.46 -4.44
CA SER A 90 -1.16 11.78 -3.85
C SER A 90 0.32 12.14 -3.68
N VAL A 91 1.16 11.17 -3.28
CA VAL A 91 2.61 11.41 -3.17
C VAL A 91 3.24 11.64 -4.55
N VAL A 92 2.81 10.89 -5.57
CA VAL A 92 3.29 11.08 -6.96
C VAL A 92 2.97 12.49 -7.48
N ALA A 93 1.72 12.93 -7.32
CA ALA A 93 1.28 14.25 -7.78
C ALA A 93 2.06 15.39 -7.09
N ASP A 94 2.36 15.25 -5.81
CA ASP A 94 3.22 16.18 -5.07
C ASP A 94 4.65 16.24 -5.62
N GLU A 95 5.24 15.10 -6.01
CA GLU A 95 6.59 15.06 -6.58
C GLU A 95 6.67 15.71 -7.96
N GLU A 96 5.63 15.58 -8.78
CA GLU A 96 5.58 16.23 -10.09
C GLU A 96 5.42 17.75 -9.98
N THR A 97 4.77 18.24 -8.91
CA THR A 97 4.57 19.68 -8.67
C THR A 97 5.87 20.39 -8.24
N HIS A 98 6.86 19.65 -7.76
CA HIS A 98 8.14 20.18 -7.26
C HIS A 98 9.35 19.85 -8.14
N LYS A 99 9.12 19.33 -9.36
CA LYS A 99 10.14 19.16 -10.40
C LYS A 99 10.10 20.34 -11.38
#